data_AF-A0A9P5VRX2-F1
#
_entry.id   AF-A0A9P5VRX2-F1
#
_cell.length_a   1.000
_cell.length_b   1.000
_cell.length_c   1.000
_cell.angle_alpha   90.00
_cell.angle_beta   90.00
_cell.angle_gamma   90.00
#
_symmetry.space_group_name_H-M   'P 1'
#
loop_
_entity.id
_entity.type
_entity.pdbx_description
1 polymer ?
#
loop_
_entity_poly.entity_id
_entity_poly.type
_entity_poly.pdbx_seq_one_letter_code
_entity_poly.pdbx_strand_id
1 'polypeptide(L)'
;DWVTEDKPFTKFGTLPILYEISADGKRVIEIAEALSIEIYLARKFNLLGDNLFEETQILGYFSNTRALMHRHEDAYFTRSQFRKEEHDKFVEEKLKQWIRTHEKALQENGSNGHYVGNRVSLADIKTAVAVDQLLNKLHVFKGFEDVAKLITEELTPNLLKVRENVLAKKSYSDWIDSA
;
A
#
# COMPACT_ATOMS: atom_id res chain seq x y z
N ASP A 1 21.30 8.06 -17.41
CA ASP A 1 21.95 7.57 -16.17
C ASP A 1 21.28 8.26 -15.00
N TRP A 2 20.58 7.50 -14.14
CA TRP A 2 19.84 8.07 -13.00
C TRP A 2 20.71 9.00 -12.14
N VAL A 3 21.95 8.61 -11.83
CA VAL A 3 22.78 9.34 -10.85
C VAL A 3 23.26 10.68 -11.41
N THR A 4 23.59 10.73 -12.70
CA THR A 4 24.26 11.88 -13.31
C THR A 4 23.34 12.72 -14.20
N GLU A 5 22.30 12.14 -14.79
CA GLU A 5 21.47 12.79 -15.82
C GLU A 5 20.05 13.11 -15.35
N ASP A 6 19.46 12.34 -14.43
CA ASP A 6 18.04 12.51 -14.05
C ASP A 6 17.87 13.02 -12.61
N LYS A 7 18.60 12.44 -11.64
CA LYS A 7 18.50 12.75 -10.21
C LYS A 7 18.70 14.23 -9.87
N PRO A 8 19.66 14.97 -10.46
CA PRO A 8 19.83 16.39 -10.15
C PRO A 8 18.62 17.26 -10.50
N PHE A 9 17.73 16.78 -11.36
CA PHE A 9 16.59 17.54 -11.87
C PHE A 9 15.27 17.20 -11.18
N THR A 10 15.25 16.26 -10.21
CA THR A 10 14.06 16.01 -9.40
C THR A 10 14.06 16.87 -8.15
N LYS A 11 12.87 17.31 -7.70
CA LYS A 11 12.69 18.28 -6.60
C LYS A 11 13.37 17.94 -5.27
N PHE A 12 13.75 16.70 -5.01
CA PHE A 12 14.56 16.31 -3.85
C PHE A 12 15.70 15.34 -4.17
N GLY A 13 16.02 15.13 -5.46
CA GLY A 13 16.94 14.07 -5.86
C GLY A 13 16.40 12.66 -5.56
N THR A 14 15.08 12.50 -5.49
CA THR A 14 14.39 11.25 -5.21
C THR A 14 13.31 10.98 -6.26
N LEU A 15 12.86 9.73 -6.30
CA LEU A 15 11.66 9.27 -7.01
C LEU A 15 10.73 8.59 -5.99
N PRO A 16 9.41 8.53 -6.24
CA PRO A 16 8.71 9.01 -7.44
C PRO A 16 8.43 10.54 -7.44
N ILE A 17 8.20 11.08 -8.64
CA ILE A 17 7.69 12.44 -8.89
C ILE A 17 6.42 12.35 -9.74
N LEU A 18 5.39 13.09 -9.37
CA LEU A 18 4.17 13.29 -10.17
C LEU A 18 4.13 14.74 -10.66
N TYR A 19 3.97 14.91 -11.97
CA TYR A 19 3.64 16.20 -12.57
C TYR A 19 2.14 16.25 -12.88
N GLU A 20 1.45 17.24 -12.33
CA GLU A 20 0.10 17.58 -12.79
C GLU A 20 0.13 18.88 -13.58
N ILE A 21 -0.34 18.78 -14.81
CA ILE A 21 -0.45 19.88 -15.77
C ILE A 21 -1.94 20.20 -15.92
N SER A 22 -2.31 21.46 -15.71
CA SER A 22 -3.68 21.93 -15.93
C SER A 22 -4.10 21.74 -17.40
N ALA A 23 -5.40 21.66 -17.65
CA ALA A 23 -5.93 21.45 -19.00
C ALA A 23 -5.47 22.54 -20.01
N ASP A 24 -5.19 23.75 -19.54
CA ASP A 24 -4.67 24.85 -20.34
C ASP A 24 -3.13 24.88 -20.45
N GLY A 25 -2.44 23.93 -19.82
CA GLY A 25 -0.98 23.81 -19.81
C GLY A 25 -0.25 24.85 -18.95
N LYS A 26 -0.95 25.81 -18.34
CA LYS A 26 -0.32 26.98 -17.69
C LYS A 26 0.15 26.72 -16.28
N ARG A 27 -0.49 25.78 -15.58
CA ARG A 27 -0.12 25.40 -14.22
C ARG A 27 0.47 24.00 -14.25
N VAL A 28 1.74 23.92 -13.87
CA VAL A 28 2.41 22.66 -13.59
C VAL A 28 2.72 22.62 -12.10
N ILE A 29 2.23 21.60 -11.42
CA ILE A 29 2.68 21.29 -10.06
C ILE A 29 3.55 20.04 -10.12
N GLU A 30 4.72 20.12 -9.50
CA GLU A 30 5.59 18.99 -9.25
C GLU A 30 5.39 18.52 -7.80
N ILE A 31 4.89 17.30 -7.65
CA ILE A 31 4.64 16.64 -6.37
C ILE A 31 5.68 15.55 -6.21
N ALA A 32 6.54 15.70 -5.21
CA ALA A 32 7.51 14.70 -4.80
C ALA A 32 7.03 13.95 -3.55
N GLU A 33 7.71 12.86 -3.21
CA GLU A 33 7.39 11.93 -2.13
C GLU A 33 6.15 11.09 -2.39
N ALA A 34 6.31 9.76 -2.33
CA ALA A 34 5.24 8.80 -2.60
C ALA A 34 3.99 9.08 -1.75
N LEU A 35 4.18 9.41 -0.46
CA LEU A 35 3.08 9.71 0.45
C LEU A 35 2.24 10.92 -0.01
N SER A 36 2.91 12.00 -0.42
CA SER A 36 2.23 13.21 -0.89
C SER A 36 1.47 12.96 -2.17
N ILE A 37 2.06 12.19 -3.09
CA ILE A 37 1.44 11.77 -4.36
C ILE A 37 0.19 10.93 -4.08
N GLU A 38 0.30 9.91 -3.22
CA GLU A 38 -0.80 9.01 -2.86
C GLU A 38 -1.99 9.77 -2.28
N ILE A 39 -1.75 10.66 -1.30
CA ILE A 39 -2.81 11.46 -0.67
C ILE A 39 -3.42 12.45 -1.67
N TYR A 40 -2.60 13.09 -2.49
CA TYR A 40 -3.06 14.04 -3.50
C TYR A 40 -4.01 13.37 -4.50
N LEU A 41 -3.61 12.23 -5.07
CA LEU A 41 -4.43 11.47 -6.00
C LEU A 41 -5.68 10.93 -5.31
N ALA A 42 -5.57 10.42 -4.09
CA ALA A 42 -6.71 9.92 -3.34
C ALA A 42 -7.76 11.02 -3.09
N ARG A 43 -7.34 12.23 -2.73
CA ARG A 43 -8.26 13.35 -2.57
C ARG A 43 -8.89 13.76 -3.90
N LYS A 44 -8.09 13.83 -4.98
CA LYS A 44 -8.58 14.18 -6.32
C LYS A 44 -9.60 13.19 -6.87
N PHE A 45 -9.51 11.91 -6.49
CA PHE A 45 -10.40 10.85 -6.96
C PHE A 45 -11.41 10.37 -5.91
N ASN A 46 -11.66 11.15 -4.84
CA ASN A 46 -12.66 10.85 -3.80
C ASN A 46 -12.43 9.50 -3.08
N LEU A 47 -11.18 9.17 -2.77
CA LEU A 47 -10.75 7.94 -2.08
C LEU A 47 -10.42 8.17 -0.58
N LEU A 48 -10.76 9.34 -0.04
CA LEU A 48 -10.52 9.73 1.36
C LEU A 48 -11.82 9.88 2.17
N GLY A 49 -12.93 9.31 1.71
CA GLY A 49 -14.22 9.43 2.38
C GLY A 49 -14.91 10.78 2.14
N ASP A 50 -16.08 10.97 2.75
CA ASP A 50 -16.91 12.16 2.51
C ASP A 50 -16.69 13.28 3.55
N ASN A 51 -15.99 12.99 4.63
CA ASN A 51 -15.78 13.91 5.73
C ASN A 51 -14.44 13.67 6.45
N LEU A 52 -14.04 14.63 7.28
CA LEU A 52 -12.76 14.61 7.99
C LEU A 52 -12.59 13.37 8.89
N PHE A 53 -13.68 12.85 9.47
CA PHE A 53 -13.61 11.69 10.35
C PHE A 53 -13.32 10.40 9.57
N GLU A 54 -13.96 10.22 8.41
CA GLU A 54 -13.64 9.13 7.50
C GLU A 54 -12.23 9.27 6.94
N GLU A 55 -11.84 10.46 6.51
CA GLU A 55 -10.49 10.74 6.00
C GLU A 55 -9.42 10.36 7.03
N THR A 56 -9.63 10.76 8.29
CA THR A 56 -8.68 10.46 9.37
C THR A 56 -8.55 8.96 9.61
N GLN A 57 -9.66 8.22 9.59
CA GLN A 57 -9.63 6.76 9.75
C GLN A 57 -8.94 6.08 8.55
N ILE A 58 -9.28 6.48 7.33
CA ILE A 58 -8.68 5.97 6.10
C ILE A 58 -7.16 6.20 6.12
N LEU A 59 -6.71 7.42 6.44
CA LEU A 59 -5.28 7.73 6.53
C LEU A 59 -4.60 6.97 7.68
N GLY A 60 -5.31 6.68 8.77
CA GLY A 60 -4.82 5.83 9.86
C GLY A 60 -4.48 4.42 9.37
N TYR A 61 -5.42 3.73 8.73
CA TYR A 61 -5.17 2.38 8.20
C TYR A 61 -4.15 2.38 7.06
N PHE A 62 -4.24 3.36 6.16
CA PHE A 62 -3.28 3.53 5.06
C PHE A 62 -1.84 3.72 5.59
N SER A 63 -1.64 4.61 6.57
CA SER A 63 -0.31 4.88 7.13
C SER A 63 0.24 3.67 7.89
N ASN A 64 -0.61 2.91 8.59
CA ASN A 64 -0.18 1.70 9.28
C ASN A 64 0.26 0.60 8.30
N THR A 65 -0.54 0.33 7.25
CA THR A 65 -0.15 -0.61 6.18
C THR A 65 1.13 -0.15 5.46
N ARG A 66 1.28 1.15 5.20
CA ARG A 66 2.52 1.69 4.61
C ARG A 66 3.73 1.45 5.52
N ALA A 67 3.58 1.65 6.82
CA ALA A 67 4.64 1.38 7.79
C ALA A 67 5.01 -0.11 7.82
N LEU A 68 4.04 -1.03 7.74
CA LEU A 68 4.31 -2.46 7.59
C LEU A 68 5.16 -2.75 6.35
N MET A 69 4.78 -2.21 5.19
CA MET A 69 5.50 -2.48 3.93
C MET A 69 6.92 -1.93 3.96
N HIS A 70 7.14 -0.78 4.61
CA HIS A 70 8.50 -0.29 4.80
C HIS A 70 9.34 -1.22 5.68
N ARG A 71 8.76 -1.84 6.71
CA ARG A 71 9.47 -2.86 7.51
C ARG A 71 9.77 -4.13 6.71
N HIS A 72 8.89 -4.50 5.80
CA HIS A 72 9.12 -5.61 4.88
C HIS A 72 10.32 -5.33 3.95
N GLU A 73 10.35 -4.13 3.38
CA GLU A 73 11.47 -3.63 2.57
C GLU A 73 12.78 -3.62 3.37
N ASP A 74 12.76 -3.06 4.59
CA ASP A 74 13.92 -3.04 5.49
C ASP A 74 14.48 -4.45 5.73
N ALA A 75 13.60 -5.41 6.06
CA ALA A 75 14.00 -6.80 6.29
C ALA A 75 14.65 -7.42 5.03
N TYR A 76 14.12 -7.10 3.85
CA TYR A 76 14.64 -7.61 2.58
C TYR A 76 16.00 -7.00 2.18
N PHE A 77 16.11 -5.67 2.25
CA PHE A 77 17.32 -4.93 1.83
C PHE A 77 18.42 -4.91 2.89
N THR A 78 18.14 -5.42 4.10
CA THR A 78 19.13 -5.59 5.16
C THR A 78 20.32 -6.45 4.70
N ARG A 79 21.50 -6.13 5.25
CA ARG A 79 22.76 -6.86 5.01
C ARG A 79 22.55 -8.36 5.25
N SER A 80 23.17 -9.19 4.41
CA SER A 80 22.95 -10.65 4.39
C SER A 80 23.04 -11.32 5.77
N GLN A 81 24.00 -10.91 6.61
CA GLN A 81 24.20 -11.47 7.95
C GLN A 81 23.06 -11.20 8.95
N PHE A 82 22.27 -10.14 8.75
CA PHE A 82 21.14 -9.77 9.63
C PHE A 82 19.77 -10.07 9.00
N ARG A 83 19.73 -10.44 7.71
CA ARG A 83 18.49 -10.60 6.95
C ARG A 83 17.50 -11.57 7.60
N LYS A 84 17.99 -12.70 8.11
CA LYS A 84 17.14 -13.69 8.78
C LYS A 84 16.51 -13.13 10.06
N GLU A 85 17.30 -12.43 10.88
CA GLU A 85 16.81 -11.84 12.12
C GLU A 85 15.74 -10.77 11.86
N GLU A 86 16.00 -9.87 10.91
CA GLU A 86 15.03 -8.83 10.54
C GLU A 86 13.78 -9.42 9.85
N HIS A 87 13.94 -10.50 9.07
CA HIS A 87 12.83 -11.29 8.54
C HIS A 87 11.97 -11.87 9.66
N ASP A 88 12.58 -12.60 10.60
CA ASP A 88 11.87 -13.26 11.70
C ASP A 88 11.15 -12.22 12.57
N LYS A 89 11.78 -11.07 12.82
CA LYS A 89 11.17 -9.94 13.53
C LYS A 89 10.01 -9.31 12.76
N PHE A 90 10.15 -9.14 11.45
CA PHE A 90 9.06 -8.66 10.60
C PHE A 90 7.85 -9.59 10.70
N VAL A 91 8.06 -10.90 10.54
CA VAL A 91 7.00 -11.92 10.57
C VAL A 91 6.34 -11.99 11.95
N GLU A 92 7.14 -12.22 13.00
CA GLU A 92 6.63 -12.52 14.35
C GLU A 92 6.04 -11.31 15.05
N GLU A 93 6.61 -10.12 14.86
CA GLU A 93 6.14 -8.92 15.55
C GLU A 93 5.23 -8.05 14.70
N LYS A 94 5.61 -7.77 13.45
CA LYS A 94 4.98 -6.69 12.67
C LYS A 94 3.82 -7.21 11.84
N LEU A 95 4.05 -8.26 11.08
CA LEU A 95 3.03 -8.85 10.20
C LEU A 95 1.91 -9.50 11.01
N LYS A 96 2.21 -10.35 11.99
CA LYS A 96 1.18 -10.96 12.85
C LYS A 96 0.35 -9.91 13.60
N GLN A 97 0.99 -8.85 14.10
CA GLN A 97 0.29 -7.74 14.74
C GLN A 97 -0.64 -7.02 13.76
N TRP A 98 -0.13 -6.67 12.57
CA TRP A 98 -0.91 -6.03 11.52
C TRP A 98 -2.13 -6.86 11.14
N ILE A 99 -1.93 -8.15 10.81
CA ILE A 99 -3.01 -9.11 10.50
C ILE A 99 -4.07 -9.07 11.59
N ARG A 100 -3.69 -9.28 12.86
CA ARG A 100 -4.63 -9.32 13.98
C ARG A 100 -5.45 -8.02 14.09
N THR A 101 -4.79 -6.87 14.02
CA THR A 101 -5.46 -5.58 14.17
C THR A 101 -6.32 -5.20 12.98
N HIS A 102 -5.87 -5.49 11.76
CA HIS A 102 -6.57 -5.14 10.53
C HIS A 102 -7.76 -6.07 10.29
N GLU A 103 -7.64 -7.37 10.56
CA GLU A 103 -8.78 -8.30 10.55
C GLU A 103 -9.87 -7.86 11.54
N LYS A 104 -9.47 -7.49 12.77
CA LYS A 104 -10.42 -6.98 13.78
C LYS A 104 -11.12 -5.71 13.31
N ALA A 105 -10.37 -4.74 12.77
CA ALA A 105 -10.94 -3.49 12.28
C ALA A 105 -11.94 -3.72 11.14
N LEU A 106 -11.62 -4.61 10.20
CA LEU A 106 -12.52 -4.96 9.10
C LEU A 106 -13.76 -5.71 9.58
N GLN A 107 -13.61 -6.58 10.58
CA GLN A 107 -14.74 -7.24 11.24
C GLN A 107 -15.65 -6.23 11.95
N GLU A 108 -15.09 -5.24 12.64
CA GLU A 108 -15.83 -4.15 13.30
C GLU A 108 -16.59 -3.28 12.29
N ASN A 109 -16.07 -3.13 11.07
CA ASN A 109 -16.78 -2.49 9.95
C ASN A 109 -17.73 -3.46 9.19
N GLY A 110 -18.07 -4.60 9.79
CA GLY A 110 -19.09 -5.52 9.29
C GLY A 110 -18.60 -6.51 8.23
N SER A 111 -17.29 -6.75 8.12
CA SER A 111 -16.71 -7.75 7.20
C SER A 111 -17.11 -7.56 5.73
N ASN A 112 -17.40 -6.32 5.34
CA ASN A 112 -17.89 -5.99 4.00
C ASN A 112 -16.76 -5.79 2.96
N GLY A 113 -15.50 -5.97 3.37
CA GLY A 113 -14.31 -5.77 2.53
C GLY A 113 -13.91 -4.30 2.32
N HIS A 114 -14.26 -3.42 3.27
CA HIS A 114 -13.80 -2.03 3.33
C HIS A 114 -13.35 -1.67 4.74
N TYR A 115 -12.29 -0.87 4.87
CA TYR A 115 -11.88 -0.33 6.18
C TYR A 115 -12.88 0.67 6.76
N VAL A 116 -13.45 1.52 5.90
CA VAL A 116 -14.35 2.61 6.31
C VAL A 116 -15.56 2.64 5.41
N GLY A 117 -16.75 2.55 5.99
CA GLY A 117 -18.01 2.55 5.24
C GLY A 117 -18.12 1.32 4.33
N ASN A 118 -18.49 1.54 3.07
CA ASN A 118 -18.76 0.47 2.09
C ASN A 118 -18.26 0.80 0.67
N ARG A 119 -17.28 1.70 0.56
CA ARG A 119 -16.70 2.12 -0.73
C ARG A 119 -15.19 1.97 -0.68
N VAL A 120 -14.60 1.70 -1.85
CA VAL A 120 -13.15 1.61 -2.00
C VAL A 120 -12.51 2.95 -1.63
N SER A 121 -11.53 2.88 -0.73
CA SER A 121 -10.73 4.01 -0.24
C SER A 121 -9.24 3.80 -0.50
N LEU A 122 -8.43 4.81 -0.19
CA LEU A 122 -6.97 4.71 -0.26
C LEU A 122 -6.42 3.59 0.67
N ALA A 123 -7.05 3.38 1.83
CA ALA A 123 -6.67 2.31 2.75
C ALA A 123 -6.88 0.94 2.12
N ASP A 124 -8.03 0.73 1.47
CA ASP A 124 -8.35 -0.52 0.80
C ASP A 124 -7.36 -0.82 -0.34
N ILE A 125 -7.05 0.18 -1.17
CA ILE A 125 -6.09 0.05 -2.28
C ILE A 125 -4.70 -0.30 -1.74
N LYS A 126 -4.21 0.43 -0.73
CA LYS A 126 -2.89 0.16 -0.14
C LYS A 126 -2.81 -1.23 0.49
N THR A 127 -3.87 -1.67 1.15
CA THR A 127 -3.97 -3.01 1.71
C THR A 127 -4.03 -4.08 0.62
N ALA A 128 -4.78 -3.88 -0.47
CA ALA A 128 -4.80 -4.82 -1.58
C ALA A 128 -3.40 -5.01 -2.19
N VAL A 129 -2.68 -3.91 -2.44
CA VAL A 129 -1.28 -3.95 -2.90
C VAL A 129 -0.37 -4.66 -1.90
N ALA A 130 -0.51 -4.38 -0.60
CA ALA A 130 0.26 -5.06 0.44
C ALA A 130 -0.01 -6.57 0.44
N VAL A 131 -1.27 -6.99 0.36
CA VAL A 131 -1.66 -8.41 0.29
C VAL A 131 -1.07 -9.07 -0.96
N ASP A 132 -1.11 -8.41 -2.12
CA ASP A 132 -0.48 -8.93 -3.34
C ASP A 132 1.05 -9.09 -3.20
N GLN A 133 1.72 -8.15 -2.53
CA GLN A 133 3.15 -8.25 -2.22
C GLN A 133 3.45 -9.41 -1.26
N LEU A 134 2.67 -9.56 -0.19
CA LEU A 134 2.83 -10.63 0.81
C LEU A 134 2.52 -12.03 0.24
N LEU A 135 1.61 -12.11 -0.74
CA LEU A 135 1.35 -13.33 -1.52
C LEU A 135 2.39 -13.59 -2.63
N ASN A 136 3.44 -12.76 -2.73
CA ASN A 136 4.46 -12.79 -3.78
C ASN A 136 3.90 -12.68 -5.22
N LYS A 137 2.72 -12.09 -5.40
CA LYS A 137 2.10 -11.90 -6.72
C LYS A 137 2.74 -10.78 -7.52
N LEU A 138 3.41 -9.83 -6.86
CA LEU A 138 4.15 -8.74 -7.52
C LEU A 138 5.66 -9.01 -7.69
N HIS A 139 6.13 -10.23 -7.32
CA HIS A 139 7.53 -10.68 -7.48
C HIS A 139 8.63 -9.73 -6.95
N VAL A 140 8.31 -8.87 -5.98
CA VAL A 140 9.23 -7.81 -5.51
C VAL A 140 10.32 -8.34 -4.55
N PHE A 141 9.99 -9.33 -3.71
CA PHE A 141 10.82 -9.75 -2.58
C PHE A 141 11.02 -11.28 -2.52
N LYS A 142 11.97 -11.81 -3.30
CA LYS A 142 12.27 -13.27 -3.33
C LYS A 142 12.90 -13.78 -2.02
N GLY A 143 12.52 -14.96 -1.54
CA GLY A 143 13.07 -15.54 -0.31
C GLY A 143 12.29 -15.22 0.98
N PHE A 144 11.08 -14.66 0.84
CA PHE A 144 10.12 -14.37 1.91
C PHE A 144 8.81 -15.15 1.67
N GLU A 145 8.88 -16.36 1.09
CA GLU A 145 7.71 -17.14 0.66
C GLU A 145 6.86 -17.69 1.82
N ASP A 146 7.43 -17.79 3.02
CA ASP A 146 6.70 -18.23 4.21
C ASP A 146 5.70 -17.18 4.71
N VAL A 147 5.91 -15.90 4.41
CA VAL A 147 4.96 -14.80 4.67
C VAL A 147 3.59 -15.10 4.04
N ALA A 148 3.55 -15.66 2.84
CA ALA A 148 2.31 -16.00 2.15
C ALA A 148 1.47 -17.04 2.92
N LYS A 149 2.08 -17.87 3.76
CA LYS A 149 1.37 -18.86 4.60
C LYS A 149 0.52 -18.22 5.70
N LEU A 150 0.77 -16.95 6.01
CA LEU A 150 -0.02 -16.18 6.97
C LEU A 150 -1.20 -15.45 6.32
N ILE A 151 -1.27 -15.46 4.98
CA ILE A 151 -2.34 -14.82 4.20
C ILE A 151 -3.18 -15.92 3.55
N THR A 152 -4.18 -16.41 4.29
CA THR A 152 -5.07 -17.50 3.86
C THR A 152 -6.53 -17.15 4.13
N GLU A 153 -7.47 -17.88 3.53
CA GLU A 153 -8.92 -17.71 3.81
C GLU A 153 -9.26 -18.00 5.28
N GLU A 154 -8.52 -18.89 5.93
CA GLU A 154 -8.74 -19.23 7.34
C GLU A 154 -8.22 -18.14 8.28
N LEU A 155 -7.04 -17.58 8.00
CA LEU A 155 -6.37 -16.63 8.90
C LEU A 155 -6.69 -15.17 8.60
N THR A 156 -6.96 -14.85 7.34
CA THR A 156 -7.10 -13.46 6.84
C THR A 156 -8.30 -13.26 5.90
N PRO A 157 -9.50 -13.78 6.23
CA PRO A 157 -10.65 -13.70 5.33
C PRO A 157 -11.05 -12.26 5.00
N ASN A 158 -10.96 -11.31 5.94
CA ASN A 158 -11.40 -9.94 5.69
C ASN A 158 -10.40 -9.16 4.83
N LEU A 159 -9.10 -9.36 5.05
CA LEU A 159 -8.03 -8.79 4.22
C LEU A 159 -8.12 -9.29 2.78
N LEU A 160 -8.40 -10.58 2.59
CA LEU A 160 -8.65 -11.14 1.27
C LEU A 160 -9.90 -10.54 0.63
N LYS A 161 -10.97 -10.31 1.41
CA LYS A 161 -12.17 -9.62 0.94
C LYS A 161 -11.89 -8.19 0.46
N VAL A 162 -11.06 -7.44 1.18
CA VAL A 162 -10.61 -6.09 0.75
C VAL A 162 -9.93 -6.19 -0.61
N ARG A 163 -8.98 -7.11 -0.76
CA ARG A 163 -8.28 -7.35 -2.02
C ARG A 163 -9.23 -7.70 -3.16
N GLU A 164 -10.20 -8.59 -2.93
CA GLU A 164 -11.23 -8.95 -3.91
C GLU A 164 -12.05 -7.75 -4.36
N ASN A 165 -12.51 -6.91 -3.42
CA ASN A 165 -13.31 -5.73 -3.74
C ASN A 165 -12.54 -4.71 -4.58
N VAL A 166 -11.23 -4.57 -4.33
CA VAL A 166 -10.35 -3.71 -5.15
C VAL A 166 -10.14 -4.31 -6.54
N LEU A 167 -9.86 -5.61 -6.64
CA LEU A 167 -9.68 -6.31 -7.93
C LEU A 167 -10.94 -6.33 -8.79
N ALA A 168 -12.12 -6.33 -8.18
CA ALA A 168 -13.39 -6.23 -8.90
C ALA A 168 -13.54 -4.92 -9.69
N LYS A 169 -12.70 -3.90 -9.41
CA LYS A 169 -12.61 -2.70 -10.24
C LYS A 169 -11.83 -3.02 -11.50
N LYS A 170 -12.51 -3.02 -12.65
CA LYS A 170 -11.90 -3.30 -13.97
C LYS A 170 -10.61 -2.51 -14.20
N SER A 171 -10.59 -1.22 -13.89
CA SER A 171 -9.40 -0.38 -14.06
C SER A 171 -8.19 -0.84 -13.24
N TYR A 172 -8.42 -1.41 -12.06
CA TYR A 172 -7.34 -1.94 -11.23
C TYR A 172 -6.88 -3.32 -11.71
N SER A 173 -7.82 -4.20 -12.08
CA SER A 173 -7.48 -5.51 -12.67
C SER A 173 -6.70 -5.35 -13.96
N ASP A 174 -7.14 -4.48 -14.87
CA ASP A 174 -6.45 -4.20 -16.14
C ASP A 174 -5.01 -3.69 -15.89
N TRP A 175 -4.81 -2.89 -14.84
CA TRP A 175 -3.48 -2.40 -14.46
C TRP A 175 -2.58 -3.53 -13.94
N ILE A 176 -3.08 -4.39 -13.05
CA ILE A 176 -2.34 -5.55 -12.54
C ILE A 176 -1.93 -6.49 -13.68
N ASP A 177 -2.83 -6.78 -14.63
CA ASP A 177 -2.55 -7.66 -15.76
C ASP A 177 -1.52 -7.06 -16.74
N SER A 178 -1.30 -5.75 -16.69
CA SER A 178 -0.34 -5.03 -17.53
C SER A 178 1.03 -4.81 -16.88
N ALA A 179 1.15 -5.06 -15.58
CA ALA A 179 2.34 -4.81 -14.77
C ALA A 179 3.28 -6.02 -14.74
#